data_AF-A0A7C6X3W1-F1
#
_entry.id   AF-A0A7C6X3W1-F1
#
_cell.length_a   1.000
_cell.length_b   1.000
_cell.length_c   1.000
_cell.angle_alpha   90.00
_cell.angle_beta   90.00
_cell.angle_gamma   90.00
#
_symmetry.space_group_name_H-M   'P 1'
#
loop_
_entity.id
_entity.type
_entity.pdbx_description
1 polymer ?
#
loop_
_entity_poly.entity_id
_entity_poly.type
_entity_poly.pdbx_seq_one_letter_code
_entity_poly.pdbx_strand_id
1 'polypeptide(L)'
;MRYWALAVLSALMVAFETTVIPYISIGGIGPDIVGSLVALVSMLSGREIGLFVAVVGGLMEDMSSGQFLGLFTLVRLAIAYLAGAAYQKVFQEWVLVPMMLVFVTGFVGGCLQVFLLASFGVPFESYRVALSAVVFQAAYSSLLSPLVMRITCSVDAYVSYVSERRKSLQP
;
A
#
# COMPACT_ATOMS: atom_id res chain seq x y z
N MET A 1 -20.89 1.16 2.77
CA MET A 1 -20.44 -0.25 2.71
C MET A 1 -19.03 -0.39 2.13
N ARG A 2 -18.71 0.31 1.04
CA ARG A 2 -17.38 0.27 0.41
C ARG A 2 -16.21 0.62 1.35
N TYR A 3 -16.33 1.70 2.14
CA TYR A 3 -15.29 2.08 3.12
C TYR A 3 -15.03 1.00 4.19
N TRP A 4 -16.08 0.34 4.70
CA TRP A 4 -15.95 -0.73 5.70
C TRP A 4 -15.26 -1.97 5.12
N ALA A 5 -15.60 -2.37 3.89
CA ALA A 5 -14.94 -3.50 3.22
C ALA A 5 -13.45 -3.23 3.00
N LEU A 6 -13.10 -2.01 2.60
CA LEU A 6 -11.71 -1.61 2.41
C LEU A 6 -10.94 -1.51 3.74
N ALA A 7 -11.57 -1.06 4.82
CA ALA A 7 -10.98 -1.06 6.15
C ALA A 7 -10.71 -2.47 6.68
N VAL A 8 -11.62 -3.42 6.44
CA VAL A 8 -11.42 -4.84 6.77
C VAL A 8 -10.29 -5.43 5.92
N LEU A 9 -10.24 -5.09 4.62
CA LEU A 9 -9.17 -5.54 3.73
C LEU A 9 -7.81 -5.00 4.18
N SER A 10 -7.71 -3.72 4.55
CA SER A 10 -6.46 -3.15 5.07
C SER A 10 -6.04 -3.83 6.36
N ALA A 11 -6.97 -4.11 7.27
CA ALA A 11 -6.68 -4.83 8.51
C ALA A 11 -6.13 -6.25 8.25
N LEU A 12 -6.77 -6.99 7.33
CA LEU A 12 -6.31 -8.31 6.92
C LEU A 12 -4.91 -8.27 6.29
N MET A 13 -4.64 -7.26 5.47
CA MET A 13 -3.34 -7.12 4.81
C MET A 13 -2.24 -6.74 5.80
N VAL A 14 -2.50 -5.86 6.77
CA VAL A 14 -1.56 -5.56 7.85
C VAL A 14 -1.29 -6.80 8.71
N ALA A 15 -2.34 -7.57 9.04
CA ALA A 15 -2.18 -8.82 9.78
C ALA A 15 -1.35 -9.86 9.00
N PHE A 16 -1.58 -9.98 7.69
CA PHE A 16 -0.80 -10.86 6.83
C PHE A 16 0.64 -10.37 6.70
N GLU A 17 0.84 -9.05 6.58
CA GLU A 17 2.17 -8.44 6.49
C GLU A 17 2.98 -8.75 7.77
N THR A 18 2.43 -8.44 8.93
CA THR A 18 3.09 -8.67 10.23
C THR A 18 3.31 -10.14 10.56
N THR A 19 2.44 -11.04 10.07
CA THR A 19 2.53 -12.48 10.41
C THR A 19 3.35 -13.28 9.41
N VAL A 20 3.21 -13.04 8.10
CA VAL A 20 3.78 -13.90 7.05
C VAL A 20 5.10 -13.37 6.53
N ILE A 21 5.26 -12.05 6.43
CA ILE A 21 6.47 -11.42 5.86
C ILE A 21 7.75 -11.78 6.61
N PRO A 22 7.77 -11.89 7.96
CA PRO A 22 8.97 -12.32 8.65
C PRO A 22 9.50 -13.68 8.15
N TYR A 23 8.60 -14.58 7.73
CA TYR A 23 8.96 -15.93 7.24
C TYR A 23 9.39 -15.98 5.77
N ILE A 24 9.00 -14.99 4.97
CA ILE A 24 9.39 -14.88 3.55
C ILE A 24 10.44 -13.79 3.30
N SER A 25 10.91 -13.13 4.36
CA SER A 25 11.94 -12.10 4.28
C SER A 25 13.26 -12.71 3.79
N ILE A 26 13.80 -12.15 2.70
CA ILE A 26 15.11 -12.57 2.16
C ILE A 26 16.13 -11.56 2.67
N GLY A 27 17.01 -11.99 3.59
CA GLY A 27 18.01 -11.11 4.19
C GLY A 27 17.43 -10.03 5.11
N GLY A 28 16.26 -10.28 5.71
CA GLY A 28 15.57 -9.32 6.59
C GLY A 28 14.79 -8.22 5.85
N ILE A 29 14.76 -8.25 4.52
CA ILE A 29 13.99 -7.31 3.70
C ILE A 29 12.74 -8.03 3.18
N GLY A 30 11.58 -7.56 3.60
CA GLY A 30 10.27 -8.07 3.17
C GLY A 30 9.62 -7.20 2.10
N PRO A 31 8.63 -7.71 1.36
CA PRO A 31 7.80 -6.89 0.49
C PRO A 31 6.84 -6.04 1.30
N ASP A 32 6.48 -4.91 0.71
CA ASP A 32 5.53 -3.95 1.24
C ASP A 32 4.14 -4.20 0.64
N ILE A 33 3.36 -5.06 1.32
CA ILE A 33 2.04 -5.47 0.84
C ILE A 33 1.05 -4.32 1.05
N VAL A 34 1.04 -3.71 2.23
CA VAL A 34 0.13 -2.60 2.57
C VAL A 34 0.39 -1.39 1.68
N GLY A 35 1.64 -1.07 1.38
CA GLY A 35 2.00 0.01 0.46
C GLY A 35 1.53 -0.23 -0.97
N SER A 36 1.75 -1.45 -1.48
CA SER A 36 1.26 -1.82 -2.81
C SER A 36 -0.27 -1.75 -2.87
N LEU A 37 -0.97 -2.17 -1.82
CA LEU A 37 -2.43 -2.07 -1.73
C LEU A 37 -2.89 -0.62 -1.75
N VAL A 38 -2.29 0.25 -0.93
CA VAL A 38 -2.63 1.68 -0.87
C VAL A 38 -2.42 2.34 -2.23
N ALA A 39 -1.29 2.10 -2.89
CA ALA A 39 -1.00 2.64 -4.21
C ALA A 39 -2.02 2.18 -5.26
N LEU A 40 -2.35 0.89 -5.27
CA LEU A 40 -3.32 0.30 -6.19
C LEU A 40 -4.75 0.80 -5.93
N VAL A 41 -5.19 0.85 -4.67
CA VAL A 41 -6.53 1.38 -4.33
C VAL A 41 -6.64 2.85 -4.70
N SER A 42 -5.62 3.67 -4.42
CA SER A 42 -5.58 5.06 -4.86
C SER A 42 -5.71 5.21 -6.37
N MET A 43 -5.04 4.35 -7.14
CA MET A 43 -5.08 4.38 -8.60
C MET A 43 -6.38 3.81 -9.20
N LEU A 44 -7.03 2.84 -8.54
CA LEU A 44 -8.21 2.15 -9.07
C LEU A 44 -9.52 2.78 -8.60
N SER A 45 -9.57 3.20 -7.34
CA SER A 45 -10.77 3.72 -6.67
C SER A 45 -10.76 5.25 -6.54
N GLY A 46 -9.62 5.89 -6.80
CA GLY A 46 -9.45 7.33 -6.72
C GLY A 46 -8.84 7.81 -5.40
N ARG A 47 -8.42 9.07 -5.41
CA ARG A 47 -7.65 9.70 -4.32
C ARG A 47 -8.34 9.64 -2.96
N GLU A 48 -9.63 9.94 -2.87
CA GLU A 48 -10.33 10.00 -1.57
C GLU A 48 -10.37 8.64 -0.88
N ILE A 49 -10.67 7.58 -1.64
CA ILE A 49 -10.75 6.22 -1.11
C ILE A 49 -9.36 5.71 -0.75
N GLY A 50 -8.37 5.98 -1.60
CA GLY A 50 -6.98 5.62 -1.32
C GLY A 50 -6.40 6.31 -0.09
N LEU A 51 -6.69 7.60 0.12
CA LEU A 51 -6.29 8.34 1.32
C LEU A 51 -6.93 7.74 2.59
N PHE A 52 -8.21 7.36 2.54
CA PHE A 52 -8.86 6.70 3.68
C PHE A 52 -8.16 5.39 4.04
N VAL A 53 -7.86 4.56 3.04
CA VAL A 53 -7.15 3.29 3.24
C VAL A 53 -5.72 3.51 3.76
N ALA A 54 -5.05 4.56 3.30
CA ALA A 54 -3.72 4.94 3.79
C ALA A 54 -3.72 5.33 5.27
N VAL A 55 -4.73 6.09 5.71
CA VAL A 55 -4.86 6.46 7.13
C VAL A 55 -5.11 5.24 7.99
N VAL A 56 -6.09 4.41 7.61
CA VAL A 56 -6.45 3.21 8.40
C VAL A 56 -5.31 2.20 8.41
N GLY A 57 -4.77 1.86 7.23
CA GLY A 57 -3.67 0.90 7.10
C GLY A 57 -2.38 1.39 7.74
N GLY A 58 -2.02 2.66 7.53
CA GLY A 58 -0.83 3.26 8.11
C GLY A 58 -0.90 3.35 9.64
N LEU A 59 -2.06 3.70 10.21
CA LEU A 59 -2.23 3.70 11.67
C LEU A 59 -2.13 2.29 12.25
N MET A 60 -2.68 1.28 11.55
CA MET A 60 -2.56 -0.12 11.96
C MET A 60 -1.10 -0.61 11.92
N GLU A 61 -0.34 -0.21 10.90
CA GLU A 61 1.11 -0.46 10.83
C GLU A 61 1.88 0.24 11.95
N ASP A 62 1.57 1.50 12.22
CA ASP A 62 2.20 2.27 13.30
C ASP A 62 1.97 1.59 14.66
N MET A 63 0.76 1.08 14.91
CA MET A 63 0.44 0.32 16.13
C MET A 63 1.14 -1.04 16.19
N SER A 64 1.32 -1.71 15.06
CA SER A 64 1.89 -3.05 15.00
C SER A 64 3.42 -3.06 15.03
N SER A 65 4.06 -2.04 14.43
CA SER A 65 5.51 -1.89 14.38
C SER A 65 6.12 -1.50 15.72
N GLY A 66 5.34 -0.87 16.60
CA GLY A 66 5.80 -0.44 17.93
C GLY A 66 6.89 0.64 17.91
N GLN A 67 7.10 1.29 16.76
CA GLN A 67 8.10 2.35 16.57
C GLN A 67 7.49 3.73 16.88
N PHE A 68 7.39 4.59 15.87
CA PHE A 68 6.86 5.95 15.99
C PHE A 68 5.44 5.99 15.45
N LEU A 69 4.49 6.41 16.28
CA LEU A 69 3.12 6.65 15.84
C LEU A 69 3.10 7.77 14.79
N GLY A 70 2.50 7.48 13.63
CA GLY A 70 2.35 8.41 12.52
C GLY A 70 3.43 8.30 11.44
N LEU A 71 4.48 7.51 11.62
CA LEU A 71 5.56 7.41 10.63
C LEU A 71 5.08 6.69 9.37
N PHE A 72 4.52 5.49 9.50
CA PHE A 72 3.93 4.77 8.37
C PHE A 72 2.72 5.53 7.86
N THR A 73 1.85 6.06 8.73
CA THR A 73 0.67 6.84 8.30
C THR A 73 1.05 7.99 7.35
N LEU A 74 2.06 8.79 7.68
CA LEU A 74 2.51 9.90 6.82
C LEU A 74 3.06 9.41 5.48
N VAL A 75 3.87 8.34 5.50
CA VAL A 75 4.42 7.75 4.28
C VAL A 75 3.31 7.21 3.38
N ARG A 76 2.36 6.45 3.94
CA ARG A 76 1.21 5.89 3.20
C ARG A 76 0.33 6.99 2.63
N LEU A 77 0.09 8.06 3.37
CA LEU A 77 -0.68 9.23 2.90
C LEU A 77 -0.02 9.92 1.71
N ALA A 78 1.30 10.14 1.77
CA ALA A 78 2.04 10.73 0.66
C ALA A 78 1.96 9.86 -0.60
N ILE A 79 2.15 8.54 -0.44
CA ILE A 79 2.00 7.57 -1.53
C ILE A 79 0.59 7.60 -2.11
N ALA A 80 -0.43 7.56 -1.24
CA ALA A 80 -1.83 7.54 -1.66
C ALA A 80 -2.22 8.80 -2.42
N TYR A 81 -1.69 9.95 -2.01
CA TYR A 81 -1.92 11.22 -2.69
C TYR A 81 -1.27 11.23 -4.08
N LEU A 82 -0.01 10.82 -4.18
CA LEU A 82 0.72 10.77 -5.46
C LEU A 82 0.11 9.76 -6.43
N ALA A 83 -0.16 8.54 -5.95
CA ALA A 83 -0.81 7.49 -6.74
C ALA A 83 -2.24 7.86 -7.14
N GLY A 84 -2.98 8.54 -6.25
CA GLY A 84 -4.33 9.01 -6.52
C GLY A 84 -4.38 10.23 -7.45
N ALA A 85 -3.30 11.00 -7.57
CA ALA A 85 -3.17 12.05 -8.57
C ALA A 85 -2.87 11.47 -9.97
N ALA A 86 -2.16 10.34 -10.03
CA ALA A 86 -1.96 9.55 -11.25
C ALA A 86 -3.21 8.73 -11.66
N TYR A 87 -4.35 8.93 -10.97
CA TYR A 87 -5.62 8.25 -11.24
C TYR A 87 -6.09 8.53 -12.68
N GLN A 88 -5.86 7.56 -13.56
CA GLN A 88 -6.49 7.48 -14.86
C GLN A 88 -6.95 6.04 -15.10
N LYS A 89 -8.27 5.86 -15.23
CA LYS A 89 -8.93 4.57 -15.54
C LYS A 89 -8.34 3.85 -16.78
N VAL A 90 -7.64 4.58 -17.65
CA VAL A 90 -7.15 4.12 -18.96
C VAL A 90 -5.88 3.26 -18.87
N PHE A 91 -5.20 3.20 -17.71
CA PHE A 91 -3.95 2.44 -17.57
C PHE A 91 -4.10 0.94 -17.21
N GLN A 92 -5.33 0.40 -17.24
CA GLN A 92 -5.61 -0.97 -16.78
C GLN A 92 -5.34 -2.08 -17.80
N GLU A 93 -5.05 -1.74 -19.06
CA GLU A 93 -4.92 -2.76 -20.11
C GLU A 93 -3.61 -3.56 -20.02
N TRP A 94 -2.58 -3.00 -19.41
CA TRP A 94 -1.25 -3.61 -19.36
C TRP A 94 -0.80 -3.84 -17.92
N VAL A 95 -0.49 -5.09 -17.57
CA VAL A 95 0.01 -5.49 -16.24
C VAL A 95 1.29 -4.75 -15.84
N LEU A 96 2.04 -4.20 -16.80
CA LEU A 96 3.23 -3.40 -16.55
C LEU A 96 2.94 -2.08 -15.82
N VAL A 97 1.79 -1.44 -16.06
CA VAL A 97 1.51 -0.13 -15.47
C VAL A 97 1.39 -0.18 -13.94
N PRO A 98 0.57 -1.06 -13.34
CA PRO A 98 0.52 -1.19 -11.88
C PRO A 98 1.86 -1.61 -11.28
N MET A 99 2.65 -2.45 -11.98
CA MET A 99 3.99 -2.82 -11.51
C MET A 99 4.93 -1.61 -11.44
N MET A 100 4.96 -0.79 -12.48
CA MET A 100 5.77 0.43 -12.51
C MET A 100 5.31 1.43 -11.46
N LEU A 101 4.00 1.59 -11.28
CA LEU A 101 3.44 2.49 -10.29
C LEU A 101 3.80 2.05 -8.86
N VAL A 102 3.67 0.77 -8.55
CA VAL A 102 4.05 0.21 -7.24
C VAL A 102 5.56 0.33 -7.02
N PHE A 103 6.38 0.16 -8.05
CA PHE A 103 7.82 0.38 -7.95
C PHE A 103 8.16 1.83 -7.60
N VAL A 104 7.61 2.80 -8.35
CA VAL A 104 7.87 4.23 -8.13
C VAL A 104 7.36 4.67 -6.76
N THR A 105 6.15 4.29 -6.40
CA THR A 105 5.54 4.65 -5.12
C THR A 105 6.24 3.98 -3.94
N GLY A 106 6.64 2.71 -4.08
CA GLY A 106 7.44 2.00 -3.08
C GLY A 106 8.83 2.62 -2.89
N PHE A 107 9.48 3.03 -3.98
CA PHE A 107 10.78 3.70 -3.91
C PHE A 107 10.68 5.08 -3.23
N VAL A 108 9.69 5.89 -3.61
CA VAL A 108 9.44 7.20 -2.98
C VAL A 108 9.06 7.02 -1.50
N GLY A 109 8.21 6.04 -1.22
CA GLY A 109 7.77 5.67 0.13
C GLY A 109 8.93 5.27 1.03
N GLY A 110 9.77 4.33 0.58
CA GLY A 110 10.94 3.89 1.34
C GLY A 110 11.98 4.99 1.52
N CYS A 111 12.21 5.84 0.51
CA CYS A 111 13.07 7.02 0.66
C CYS A 111 12.53 7.97 1.73
N LEU A 112 11.22 8.23 1.73
CA LEU A 112 10.58 9.08 2.72
C LEU A 112 10.64 8.46 4.13
N GLN A 113 10.46 7.14 4.23
CA GLN A 113 10.57 6.40 5.49
C GLN A 113 11.99 6.49 6.08
N VAL A 114 13.03 6.27 5.26
CA VAL A 114 14.43 6.41 5.68
C VAL A 114 14.72 7.84 6.12
N PHE A 115 14.24 8.84 5.37
CA PHE A 115 14.40 10.25 5.72
C PHE A 115 13.73 10.60 7.06
N LEU A 116 12.51 10.12 7.30
CA LEU A 116 11.80 10.32 8.56
C LEU A 116 12.54 9.65 9.72
N LEU A 117 12.93 8.38 9.57
CA LEU A 117 13.69 7.66 10.60
C LEU A 117 15.02 8.35 10.94
N ALA A 118 15.71 8.88 9.93
CA ALA A 118 16.95 9.65 10.13
C ALA A 118 16.67 10.96 10.89
N SER A 119 15.54 11.61 10.63
CA SER A 119 15.11 12.82 11.34
C SER A 119 14.75 12.55 12.81
N PHE A 120 14.23 11.35 13.12
CA PHE A 120 13.98 10.90 14.50
C PHE A 120 15.24 10.43 15.24
N GLY A 121 16.42 10.49 14.61
CA GLY A 121 17.70 10.16 15.24
C GLY A 121 17.98 8.66 15.33
N VAL A 122 17.31 7.83 14.52
CA VAL A 122 17.64 6.40 14.42
C VAL A 122 19.02 6.24 13.77
N PRO A 123 20.00 5.61 14.45
CA PRO A 123 21.34 5.46 13.90
C PRO A 123 21.31 4.44 12.75
N PHE A 124 21.81 4.86 11.59
CA PHE A 124 22.02 3.98 10.45
C PHE A 124 23.52 3.71 10.28
N GLU A 125 23.90 2.43 10.25
CA GLU A 125 25.27 1.99 9.94
C GLU A 125 25.77 2.56 8.61
N SER A 126 24.91 2.58 7.58
CA SER A 126 25.25 3.17 6.28
C SER A 126 24.03 3.52 5.43
N TYR A 127 23.99 4.76 4.92
CA TYR A 127 22.90 5.24 4.05
C TYR A 127 22.82 4.46 2.72
N ARG A 128 23.96 3.94 2.25
CA ARG A 128 24.02 3.10 1.05
C ARG A 128 23.26 1.78 1.23
N VAL A 129 23.36 1.17 2.40
CA VAL A 129 22.67 -0.09 2.72
C VAL A 129 21.17 0.17 2.81
N ALA A 130 20.76 1.24 3.49
CA ALA A 130 19.35 1.64 3.56
C ALA A 130 18.74 1.89 2.17
N LEU A 131 19.43 2.64 1.31
CA LEU A 131 18.95 2.88 -0.06
C LEU A 131 18.89 1.59 -0.89
N SER A 132 19.88 0.71 -0.78
CA SER A 132 19.82 -0.58 -1.48
C SER A 132 18.63 -1.42 -1.00
N ALA A 133 18.34 -1.42 0.31
CA ALA A 133 17.19 -2.12 0.87
C ALA A 133 15.86 -1.55 0.33
N VAL A 134 15.73 -0.23 0.25
CA VAL A 134 14.54 0.43 -0.33
C VAL A 134 14.34 0.01 -1.79
N VAL A 135 15.40 -0.03 -2.60
CA VAL A 135 15.31 -0.47 -3.99
C VAL A 135 14.92 -1.94 -4.09
N PHE A 136 15.51 -2.82 -3.28
CA PHE A 136 15.16 -4.23 -3.24
C PHE A 136 13.71 -4.45 -2.82
N GLN A 137 13.25 -3.76 -1.78
CA GLN A 137 11.87 -3.81 -1.30
C GLN A 137 10.89 -3.30 -2.38
N ALA A 138 11.18 -2.19 -3.04
CA ALA A 138 10.35 -1.66 -4.12
C ALA A 138 10.27 -2.63 -5.30
N ALA A 139 11.38 -3.26 -5.68
CA ALA A 139 11.42 -4.26 -6.74
C ALA A 139 10.60 -5.50 -6.36
N TYR A 140 10.75 -5.99 -5.12
CA TYR A 140 10.04 -7.16 -4.63
C TYR A 140 8.53 -6.92 -4.55
N SER A 141 8.11 -5.76 -4.04
CA SER A 141 6.71 -5.33 -4.00
C SER A 141 6.12 -5.13 -5.40
N SER A 142 6.88 -4.57 -6.34
CA SER A 142 6.46 -4.43 -7.74
C SER A 142 6.21 -5.79 -8.40
N LEU A 143 7.08 -6.77 -8.15
CA LEU A 143 6.91 -8.12 -8.67
C LEU A 143 5.66 -8.82 -8.11
N LEU A 144 5.33 -8.58 -6.83
CA LEU A 144 4.14 -9.11 -6.18
C LEU A 144 2.86 -8.32 -6.49
N SER A 145 2.99 -7.09 -7.01
CA SER A 145 1.85 -6.21 -7.26
C SER A 145 0.75 -6.79 -8.15
N PRO A 146 0.99 -7.63 -9.19
CA PRO A 146 -0.09 -8.21 -9.97
C PRO A 146 -0.97 -9.15 -9.14
N LEU A 147 -0.39 -9.83 -8.14
CA LEU A 147 -1.13 -10.70 -7.23
C LEU A 147 -2.02 -9.86 -6.30
N VAL A 148 -1.46 -8.79 -5.72
CA VAL A 148 -2.21 -7.85 -4.87
C VAL A 148 -3.32 -7.18 -5.67
N MET A 149 -3.05 -6.80 -6.92
CA MET A 149 -4.06 -6.22 -7.82
C MET A 149 -5.23 -7.16 -8.06
N ARG A 150 -5.00 -8.46 -8.27
CA ARG A 150 -6.10 -9.43 -8.42
C ARG A 150 -7.01 -9.44 -7.20
N ILE A 151 -6.44 -9.45 -6.00
CA ILE A 151 -7.21 -9.42 -4.74
C ILE A 151 -8.01 -8.12 -4.63
N THR A 152 -7.38 -6.98 -4.87
CA THR A 152 -8.04 -5.66 -4.80
C THR A 152 -9.18 -5.54 -5.80
N CYS A 153 -8.97 -5.98 -7.06
CA CYS A 153 -10.02 -5.98 -8.07
C CYS A 153 -11.17 -6.92 -7.72
N SER A 154 -10.91 -8.10 -7.14
CA SER A 154 -11.97 -9.02 -6.70
C SER A 154 -12.84 -8.38 -5.60
N VAL A 155 -12.23 -7.67 -4.66
CA VAL A 155 -12.96 -6.97 -3.59
C VAL A 155 -13.77 -5.81 -4.15
N ASP A 156 -13.19 -5.00 -5.04
CA ASP A 156 -13.90 -3.84 -5.61
C ASP A 156 -15.05 -4.29 -6.54
N ALA A 157 -14.88 -5.40 -7.27
CA ALA A 157 -15.94 -6.03 -8.05
C ALA A 157 -17.08 -6.56 -7.17
N TYR A 158 -16.75 -7.24 -6.06
CA TYR A 158 -17.74 -7.75 -5.12
C TYR A 158 -18.54 -6.62 -4.45
N VAL A 159 -17.85 -5.56 -4.02
CA VAL A 159 -18.47 -4.38 -3.41
C VAL A 159 -19.37 -3.65 -4.40
N SER A 160 -18.94 -3.53 -5.67
CA SER A 160 -19.74 -2.91 -6.73
C SER A 160 -20.99 -3.72 -7.04
N TYR A 161 -20.88 -5.05 -7.13
CA TYR A 161 -22.01 -5.96 -7.33
C TYR A 161 -23.08 -5.83 -6.23
N VAL A 162 -22.67 -5.82 -4.96
CA VAL A 162 -23.59 -5.66 -3.82
C VAL A 162 -24.26 -4.28 -3.80
N SER A 163 -23.52 -3.24 -4.21
CA SER A 163 -24.04 -1.87 -4.30
C SER A 163 -25.10 -1.72 -5.40
N GLU A 164 -24.87 -2.29 -6.59
CA GLU A 164 -25.83 -2.27 -7.70
C GLU A 164 -27.08 -3.08 -7.39
N ARG A 165 -26.93 -4.26 -6.80
CA ARG A 165 -28.07 -5.10 -6.39
C ARG A 165 -28.96 -4.42 -5.35
N ARG A 166 -28.40 -3.54 -4.50
CA ARG A 166 -29.18 -2.74 -3.55
C ARG A 166 -29.97 -1.62 -4.24
N LYS A 167 -29.41 -0.99 -5.26
CA LYS A 167 -30.09 0.07 -6.03
C LYS A 167 -31.27 -0.48 -6.84
N SER A 168 -31.19 -1.71 -7.35
CA SER A 168 -32.30 -2.35 -8.05
C SER A 168 -33.43 -2.86 -7.13
N LEU A 169 -33.19 -2.89 -5.82
CA LEU A 169 -34.17 -3.30 -4.80
C LEU A 169 -34.86 -2.10 -4.11
N GLN A 170 -34.45 -0.87 -4.42
CA GLN A 170 -35.16 0.33 -3.96
C GLN A 170 -36.17 0.74 -5.04
N PRO A 171 -37.49 0.62 -4.76
CA PRO A 171 -38.55 0.96 -5.70
C PRO A 171 -38.68 2.46 -5.94
#